data_AF-A0A9P7C0I3-F1
#
_entry.id   AF-A0A9P7C0I3-F1
#
_cell.length_a   1.000
_cell.length_b   1.000
_cell.length_c   1.000
_cell.angle_alpha   90.00
_cell.angle_beta   90.00
_cell.angle_gamma   90.00
#
_symmetry.space_group_name_H-M   'P 1'
#
loop_
_entity.id
_entity.type
_entity.pdbx_description
1 polymer ?
#
loop_
_entity_poly.entity_id
_entity_poly.type
_entity_poly.pdbx_seq_one_letter_code
_entity_poly.pdbx_strand_id
1 'polypeptide(L)'
;MKLVLGLVGFTMAMFLFERIRAAVVALVVLVVLGVTGLIAPEEIFGGFSGNAVMSIIATTILGAGLDRTGALNRLAAWLLRRGHGVEHGVGQWQIVGTGRAAGAQQWVYLAG
;
A
#
# COMPACT_ATOMS: atom_id res chain seq x y z
N MET A 1 18.10 0.27 -33.14
CA MET A 1 17.79 1.37 -32.19
C MET A 1 16.32 1.80 -32.20
N LYS A 2 15.70 2.10 -33.35
CA LYS A 2 14.27 2.50 -33.42
C LYS A 2 13.29 1.47 -32.80
N LEU A 3 13.54 0.16 -32.94
CA LEU A 3 12.73 -0.91 -32.33
C LEU A 3 12.83 -0.94 -30.79
N VAL A 4 14.00 -0.64 -30.23
CA VAL A 4 14.20 -0.60 -28.77
C VAL A 4 13.44 0.58 -28.16
N LEU A 5 13.47 1.75 -28.81
CA LEU A 5 12.65 2.89 -28.38
C LEU A 5 11.14 2.61 -28.49
N GLY A 6 10.71 1.89 -29.53
CA GLY A 6 9.31 1.46 -29.67
C GLY A 6 8.86 0.50 -28.57
N LEU A 7 9.73 -0.46 -28.19
CA LEU A 7 9.45 -1.41 -27.12
C LEU A 7 9.37 -0.69 -25.76
N VAL A 8 10.32 0.19 -25.44
CA VAL A 8 10.30 0.97 -24.19
C VAL A 8 9.05 1.86 -24.11
N GLY A 9 8.68 2.52 -25.20
CA GLY A 9 7.45 3.32 -25.27
C GLY A 9 6.18 2.48 -25.09
N PHE A 10 6.14 1.28 -25.64
CA PHE A 10 5.03 0.34 -25.47
C PHE A 10 4.91 -0.13 -24.02
N THR A 11 6.02 -0.52 -23.38
CA THR A 11 6.03 -0.92 -21.97
C THR A 11 5.59 0.22 -21.05
N MET A 12 6.03 1.45 -21.33
CA MET A 12 5.65 2.66 -20.57
C MET A 12 4.16 3.00 -20.73
N ALA A 13 3.61 2.91 -21.94
CA ALA A 13 2.18 3.13 -22.21
C ALA A 13 1.31 2.09 -21.50
N MET A 14 1.78 0.84 -21.45
CA MET A 14 1.10 -0.25 -20.75
C MET A 14 1.20 -0.13 -19.23
N PHE A 15 2.27 0.49 -18.72
CA PHE A 15 2.42 0.89 -17.32
C PHE A 15 1.42 1.97 -16.91
N LEU A 16 1.19 2.95 -17.81
CA LEU A 16 0.29 4.09 -17.58
C LEU A 16 -1.19 3.71 -17.50
N PHE A 17 -1.57 2.52 -18.01
CA PHE A 17 -2.97 2.11 -18.03
C PHE A 17 -3.55 1.78 -16.66
N GLU A 18 -2.72 1.64 -15.60
CA GLU A 18 -2.93 1.58 -14.12
C GLU A 18 -4.31 1.10 -13.56
N ARG A 19 -5.11 0.42 -14.37
CA ARG A 19 -6.40 -0.19 -14.06
C ARG A 19 -6.26 -1.67 -13.73
N ILE A 20 -5.08 -2.25 -14.00
CA ILE A 20 -4.84 -3.68 -13.93
C ILE A 20 -3.64 -3.96 -13.01
N ARG A 21 -3.80 -4.91 -12.10
CA ARG A 21 -2.79 -5.34 -11.12
C ARG A 21 -1.45 -5.62 -11.82
N ALA A 22 -0.33 -5.15 -11.25
CA ALA A 22 1.01 -5.25 -11.86
C ALA A 22 1.39 -6.67 -12.34
N ALA A 23 0.96 -7.72 -11.63
CA ALA A 23 1.16 -9.10 -12.03
C ALA A 23 0.46 -9.49 -13.36
N VAL A 24 -0.72 -8.91 -13.62
CA VAL A 24 -1.49 -9.15 -14.85
C VAL A 24 -0.87 -8.38 -16.02
N VAL A 25 -0.41 -7.15 -15.78
CA VAL A 25 0.35 -6.36 -16.77
C VAL A 25 1.59 -7.14 -17.23
N ALA A 26 2.36 -7.70 -16.29
CA ALA A 26 3.54 -8.51 -16.60
C ALA A 26 3.21 -9.74 -17.46
N LEU A 27 2.09 -10.44 -17.18
CA LEU A 27 1.62 -11.57 -17.98
C LEU A 27 1.27 -11.17 -19.41
N VAL A 28 0.58 -10.05 -19.59
CA VAL A 28 0.21 -9.56 -20.92
C VAL A 28 1.46 -9.12 -21.70
N VAL A 29 2.41 -8.45 -21.05
CA VAL A 29 3.70 -8.08 -21.68
C VAL A 29 4.45 -9.34 -22.12
N LEU A 30 4.52 -10.37 -21.29
CA LEU A 30 5.15 -11.66 -21.62
C LEU A 30 4.54 -12.29 -22.88
N VAL A 31 3.20 -12.33 -22.96
CA VAL A 31 2.47 -12.88 -24.12
C VAL A 31 2.73 -12.07 -25.37
N VAL A 32 2.70 -10.74 -25.28
CA VAL A 32 2.96 -9.86 -26.43
C VAL A 32 4.40 -10.00 -26.93
N LEU A 33 5.40 -10.09 -26.02
CA LEU A 33 6.79 -10.34 -26.41
C LEU A 33 6.99 -11.72 -27.03
N GLY A 34 6.34 -12.75 -26.49
CA GLY A 34 6.40 -14.10 -27.05
C GLY A 34 5.81 -14.20 -28.45
N VAL A 35 4.69 -13.51 -28.71
CA VAL A 35 4.05 -13.47 -30.03
C VAL A 35 4.83 -12.61 -31.03
N THR A 36 5.49 -11.54 -30.58
CA THR A 36 6.29 -10.67 -31.46
C THR A 36 7.69 -11.19 -31.74
N GLY A 37 8.16 -12.21 -31.01
CA GLY A 37 9.46 -12.86 -31.24
C GLY A 37 10.67 -11.94 -31.10
N LEU A 38 10.50 -10.79 -30.43
CA LEU A 38 11.52 -9.74 -30.33
C LEU A 38 12.69 -10.11 -29.42
N ILE A 39 12.50 -11.07 -28.52
CA ILE A 39 13.46 -11.57 -27.54
C ILE A 39 13.42 -13.11 -27.56
N ALA A 40 14.59 -13.73 -27.42
CA ALA A 40 14.74 -15.17 -27.42
C ALA A 40 13.91 -15.78 -26.26
N PRO A 41 13.18 -16.88 -26.47
CA PRO A 41 12.31 -17.51 -25.46
C PRO A 41 12.95 -17.70 -24.08
N GLU A 42 14.27 -17.90 -24.06
CA GLU A 42 15.08 -18.11 -22.87
C GLU A 42 15.22 -16.83 -22.01
N GLU A 43 15.20 -15.65 -22.63
CA GLU A 43 15.33 -14.36 -21.94
C GLU A 43 13.98 -13.75 -21.55
N ILE A 44 12.87 -14.19 -22.16
CA ILE A 44 11.53 -13.65 -21.83
C ILE A 44 11.16 -13.92 -20.36
N PHE A 45 11.61 -15.05 -19.81
CA PHE A 45 11.42 -15.40 -18.40
C PHE A 45 12.42 -14.73 -17.45
N GLY A 46 13.45 -14.04 -17.96
CA GLY A 46 14.45 -13.36 -17.14
C GLY A 46 13.87 -12.25 -16.25
N GLY A 47 12.74 -11.64 -16.66
CA GLY A 47 12.01 -10.69 -15.82
C GLY A 47 11.34 -11.33 -14.60
N PHE A 48 10.96 -12.62 -14.70
CA PHE A 48 10.27 -13.34 -13.62
C PHE A 48 11.24 -13.82 -12.53
N SER A 49 12.48 -14.13 -12.89
CA SER A 49 13.58 -14.39 -11.95
C SER A 49 14.27 -13.11 -11.45
N GLY A 50 13.81 -11.94 -11.88
CA GLY A 50 14.37 -10.65 -11.49
C GLY A 50 14.23 -10.39 -9.99
N ASN A 51 15.24 -9.70 -9.44
CA ASN A 51 15.30 -9.37 -8.01
C ASN A 51 14.04 -8.65 -7.49
N ALA A 52 13.46 -7.77 -8.30
CA ALA A 52 12.23 -7.04 -7.96
C ALA A 52 11.02 -7.98 -7.81
N VAL A 53 10.81 -8.89 -8.78
CA VAL A 53 9.67 -9.83 -8.75
C VAL A 53 9.81 -10.82 -7.60
N MET A 54 11.01 -11.38 -7.42
CA MET A 54 11.30 -12.28 -6.30
C MET A 54 11.08 -11.60 -4.93
N SER A 55 11.47 -10.33 -4.80
CA SER A 55 11.21 -9.56 -3.57
C SER A 55 9.72 -9.39 -3.29
N ILE A 56 8.91 -9.09 -4.31
CA ILE A 56 7.45 -8.94 -4.13
C ILE A 56 6.78 -10.27 -3.76
N ILE A 57 7.20 -11.38 -4.38
CA ILE A 57 6.67 -12.71 -4.04
C ILE A 57 7.04 -13.05 -2.59
N ALA A 58 8.30 -12.82 -2.21
CA ALA A 58 8.76 -13.04 -0.84
C ALA A 58 7.98 -12.20 0.18
N THR A 59 7.78 -10.91 -0.07
CA THR A 59 7.03 -10.04 0.84
C THR A 59 5.54 -10.40 0.92
N THR A 60 4.93 -10.84 -0.19
CA THR A 60 3.53 -11.29 -0.19
C THR A 60 3.36 -12.57 0.63
N ILE A 61 4.26 -13.55 0.46
CA ILE A 61 4.26 -14.79 1.24
C ILE A 61 4.55 -14.49 2.72
N LEU A 62 5.53 -13.64 3.01
CA LEU A 62 5.84 -13.20 4.38
C LEU A 62 4.63 -12.51 5.01
N GLY A 63 3.96 -11.61 4.29
CA GLY A 63 2.74 -10.96 4.77
C GLY A 63 1.67 -11.97 5.18
N ALA A 64 1.37 -12.94 4.31
CA ALA A 64 0.39 -14.00 4.60
C ALA A 64 0.83 -14.95 5.74
N GLY A 65 2.13 -15.27 5.82
CA GLY A 65 2.68 -16.12 6.87
C GLY A 65 2.69 -15.43 8.24
N LEU A 66 3.03 -14.15 8.27
CA LEU A 66 3.02 -13.32 9.47
C LEU A 66 1.60 -13.06 9.99
N ASP A 67 0.62 -12.95 9.10
CA ASP A 67 -0.80 -12.86 9.43
C ASP A 67 -1.32 -14.16 10.05
N ARG A 68 -1.08 -15.32 9.41
CA ARG A 68 -1.49 -16.64 9.95
C ARG A 68 -0.87 -17.00 11.29
N THR A 69 0.36 -16.58 11.55
CA THR A 69 1.06 -16.86 12.82
C THR A 69 0.66 -15.90 13.94
N GLY A 70 -0.10 -14.83 13.63
CA GLY A 70 -0.42 -13.78 14.58
C GLY A 70 0.82 -13.00 15.06
N ALA A 71 1.96 -13.14 14.38
CA ALA A 71 3.19 -12.45 14.73
C ALA A 71 3.04 -10.93 14.63
N LEU A 72 2.30 -10.46 13.61
CA LEU A 72 1.95 -9.04 13.47
C LEU A 72 1.12 -8.54 14.65
N ASN A 73 0.16 -9.34 15.15
CA ASN A 73 -0.65 -8.97 16.29
C ASN A 73 0.18 -8.90 17.59
N ARG A 74 1.13 -9.82 17.79
CA ARG A 74 2.07 -9.77 18.93
C ARG A 74 3.01 -8.57 18.86
N LEU A 75 3.52 -8.26 17.67
CA LEU A 75 4.36 -7.07 17.43
C LEU A 75 3.57 -5.78 17.65
N ALA A 76 2.34 -5.69 17.16
CA ALA A 76 1.46 -4.54 17.37
C ALA A 76 1.16 -4.33 18.85
N ALA A 77 0.80 -5.40 19.58
CA ALA A 77 0.59 -5.32 21.02
C ALA A 77 1.85 -4.90 21.78
N TRP A 78 3.02 -5.38 21.39
CA TRP A 78 4.29 -5.00 22.02
C TRP A 78 4.67 -3.54 21.72
N LEU A 79 4.45 -3.07 20.49
CA LEU A 79 4.64 -1.68 20.10
C LEU A 79 3.69 -0.76 20.86
N LEU A 80 2.40 -1.10 20.95
CA LEU A 80 1.41 -0.35 21.72
C LEU A 80 1.79 -0.27 23.20
N ARG A 81 2.21 -1.40 23.80
CA ARG A 81 2.67 -1.42 25.21
C ARG A 81 3.88 -0.52 25.47
N ARG A 82 4.73 -0.27 24.47
CA ARG A 82 5.82 0.71 24.56
C ARG A 82 5.40 2.13 24.18
N GLY A 83 4.42 2.27 23.29
CA GLY A 83 3.90 3.54 22.77
C GLY A 83 2.77 4.16 23.59
N HIS A 84 2.30 3.50 24.65
CA HIS A 84 1.18 3.88 25.53
C HIS A 84 1.29 5.25 26.26
N GLY A 85 2.25 6.10 25.89
CA GLY A 85 2.50 7.40 26.50
C GLY A 85 1.64 8.57 25.99
N VAL A 86 0.78 8.42 24.97
CA VAL A 86 0.16 9.60 24.31
C VAL A 86 -1.37 9.66 24.21
N GLU A 87 -2.14 8.64 24.64
CA GLU A 87 -3.60 8.61 24.38
C GLU A 87 -4.52 8.63 25.62
N HIS A 88 -4.01 8.96 26.81
CA HIS A 88 -4.87 9.11 28.00
C HIS A 88 -5.50 10.51 28.19
N GLY A 89 -5.26 11.47 27.29
CA GLY A 89 -5.69 12.87 27.50
C GLY A 89 -6.84 13.39 26.61
N VAL A 90 -7.12 12.79 25.46
CA VAL A 90 -7.93 13.47 24.43
C VAL A 90 -9.45 13.26 24.62
N GLY A 91 -9.88 12.14 25.21
CA GLY A 91 -11.30 11.89 25.50
C GLY A 91 -11.87 12.78 26.61
N GLN A 92 -11.06 13.14 27.60
CA GLN A 92 -11.52 13.93 28.77
C GLN A 92 -11.72 15.41 28.43
N TRP A 93 -10.91 15.97 27.52
CA TRP A 93 -11.09 17.34 27.06
C TRP A 93 -12.38 17.55 26.27
N GLN A 94 -12.87 16.52 25.57
CA GLN A 94 -14.12 16.63 24.82
C GLN A 94 -15.33 16.73 25.75
N ILE A 95 -15.37 15.94 26.84
CA ILE A 95 -16.49 15.96 27.80
C ILE A 95 -16.48 17.26 28.65
N VAL A 96 -15.30 17.77 29.01
CA VAL A 96 -15.16 19.03 29.77
C VAL A 96 -15.41 20.26 28.89
N GLY A 97 -15.03 20.21 27.61
CA GLY A 97 -15.26 21.28 26.64
C GLY A 97 -16.75 21.53 26.36
N THR A 98 -17.56 20.47 26.23
CA THR A 98 -19.00 20.62 25.96
C THR A 98 -19.78 21.11 27.18
N GLY A 99 -19.37 20.73 28.41
CA GLY A 99 -20.05 21.17 29.64
C GLY A 99 -19.85 22.65 29.98
N ARG A 100 -18.67 23.22 29.71
CA ARG A 100 -18.40 24.66 29.98
C ARG A 100 -19.06 25.60 28.96
N ALA A 101 -19.26 25.16 27.72
CA ALA A 101 -19.91 25.98 26.69
C ALA A 101 -21.41 26.15 26.95
N ALA A 102 -22.11 25.11 27.43
CA ALA A 102 -23.54 25.18 27.76
C ALA A 102 -23.82 26.18 28.90
N GLY A 103 -22.97 26.22 29.93
CA GLY A 103 -23.11 27.18 31.03
C GLY A 103 -22.93 28.63 30.60
N ALA A 104 -22.00 28.90 29.68
CA ALA A 104 -21.74 30.27 29.20
C ALA A 104 -22.89 30.83 28.35
N GLN A 105 -23.54 29.99 27.55
CA GLN A 105 -24.69 30.41 26.73
C GLN A 105 -25.93 30.75 27.58
N GLN A 106 -26.11 30.10 28.74
CA GLN A 106 -27.21 30.40 29.65
C GLN A 106 -27.06 31.76 30.35
N TRP A 107 -25.85 32.17 30.72
CA TRP A 107 -25.60 33.50 31.32
C TRP A 107 -25.85 34.64 30.35
N VAL A 108 -25.57 34.45 29.05
CA VAL A 108 -25.84 35.45 28.00
C VAL A 108 -27.34 35.59 27.72
N TYR A 109 -28.11 34.51 27.83
CA TYR A 109 -29.58 34.53 27.68
C TYR A 109 -30.32 35.17 28.86
N LEU A 110 -29.74 35.11 30.06
CA LEU A 110 -30.33 35.71 31.27
C LEU A 110 -29.92 37.17 31.49
N ALA A 111 -28.89 37.64 30.78
CA ALA A 111 -28.35 39.00 30.89
C ALA A 111 -28.76 39.94 29.74
N GLY A 112 -29.59 39.48 28.80
CA GLY A 112 -30.22 40.28 27.74
C GLY A 112 -31.72 40.35 27.91
#